data_AF-G5QFT1-F1
#
_entry.id   AF-G5QFT1-F1
#
_cell.length_a   1.000
_cell.length_b   1.000
_cell.length_c   1.000
_cell.angle_alpha   90.00
_cell.angle_beta   90.00
_cell.angle_gamma   90.00
#
_symmetry.space_group_name_H-M   'P 1'
#
loop_
_entity.id
_entity.type
_entity.pdbx_description
1 polymer ?
#
loop_
_entity_poly.entity_id
_entity_poly.type
_entity_poly.pdbx_seq_one_letter_code
_entity_poly.pdbx_strand_id
1 'polypeptide(L)'
;MTDITANVVVSMPSQLFTMARSFKAVANGKIYIGKIDTDPVNPENQIQVYVENEDGSHVPVSQPIIINAAGYPVYNGQIAKFVTVQGHSMAVYDVYGAQQFYFPNVLKYDPDQLSSRLSSDDGASYISFKKPYADAATRKASDYFNQEINVDDFGAYGDAYLLNGEDNPSKHDDTHAFQAALIAAWRAGGVKVVATPWKSYYIAGKVYVLASESPSDIEATNFPKRRMQVIDFQGARIVGRDDTSDTTNVFMETGYISSTGSIASVFGKSGEEYLTTGTTIRNATLVNFYQGFRLRDHVFGCEVTDIVGVNVQQLVYTQRCFYSLFRNLQCNGTYTTGLHRYHFTDECNIQPLVSVHTGQCDVGIKFEGAVEALTLFNCGIESFRTHGVWIAGAYNIKFDSCYIESNESNVYGVIATSANNITLDNCWIYGSSMKMFGAFDDNTNVRIMPNNRIGGGAVWWDINEGSPYNLSDIHWQTDIKAGGTTLPAVVAKEASTVEQTIVFYSPDLGLSSVIGKAKQTSKYHPQLVNGKMSNGSSAAHTVGASVSTEVSGSDTRAKWTTQIQYSDTQLIFLALKINHNLGTWFWLGVVAGDKAMVISTSDESKTPVISNENGFVVVESPLLMTPINVHGGEIRLL
;
A
#
# COMPACT_ATOMS: atom_id res chain seq x y z
N MET A 1 -47.32 -37.25 46.61
CA MET A 1 -47.35 -37.87 45.27
C MET A 1 -46.19 -37.27 44.50
N THR A 2 -45.36 -38.09 43.85
CA THR A 2 -44.28 -37.57 42.99
C THR A 2 -44.88 -37.19 41.65
N ASP A 3 -44.58 -35.97 41.19
CA ASP A 3 -45.01 -35.51 39.87
C ASP A 3 -44.30 -36.31 38.76
N ILE A 4 -45.00 -36.60 37.65
CA ILE A 4 -44.47 -37.43 36.55
C ILE A 4 -44.62 -36.66 35.24
N THR A 5 -43.53 -36.06 34.78
CA THR A 5 -43.44 -35.42 33.46
C THR A 5 -43.16 -36.50 32.40
N ALA A 6 -44.21 -37.04 31.78
CA ALA A 6 -44.09 -37.98 30.66
C ALA A 6 -43.82 -37.23 29.34
N ASN A 7 -42.84 -37.71 28.57
CA ASN A 7 -42.27 -36.96 27.44
C ASN A 7 -42.31 -37.72 26.09
N VAL A 8 -42.63 -39.03 26.07
CA VAL A 8 -42.53 -39.86 24.85
C VAL A 8 -43.79 -40.72 24.68
N VAL A 9 -44.52 -40.52 23.58
CA VAL A 9 -45.70 -41.32 23.21
C VAL A 9 -45.28 -42.67 22.63
N VAL A 10 -45.94 -43.74 23.05
CA VAL A 10 -45.80 -45.08 22.47
C VAL A 10 -46.70 -45.19 21.24
N SER A 11 -46.13 -44.89 20.07
CA SER A 11 -46.79 -44.99 18.77
C SER A 11 -45.91 -45.71 17.75
N MET A 12 -46.54 -46.24 16.70
CA MET A 12 -45.82 -46.75 15.53
C MET A 12 -45.28 -45.54 14.73
N PRO A 13 -43.99 -45.52 14.29
CA PRO A 13 -43.43 -44.41 13.51
C PRO A 13 -44.15 -44.13 12.17
N SER A 14 -44.88 -45.11 11.64
CA SER A 14 -45.92 -44.93 10.63
C SER A 14 -47.30 -45.04 11.30
N GLN A 15 -48.24 -44.15 10.99
CA GLN A 15 -49.60 -44.24 11.55
C GLN A 15 -50.23 -45.64 11.28
N LEU A 16 -50.79 -46.23 12.36
CA LEU A 16 -51.35 -47.60 12.47
C LEU A 16 -50.33 -48.75 12.58
N PHE A 17 -50.57 -49.66 13.53
CA PHE A 17 -49.84 -50.93 13.65
C PHE A 17 -50.37 -51.94 12.61
N THR A 18 -49.63 -52.13 11.52
CA THR A 18 -49.96 -53.06 10.42
C THR A 18 -49.03 -54.27 10.35
N MET A 19 -49.45 -55.34 9.68
CA MET A 19 -48.63 -56.56 9.53
C MET A 19 -47.48 -56.31 8.55
N ALA A 20 -46.28 -56.80 8.85
CA ALA A 20 -45.06 -56.48 8.11
C ALA A 20 -45.03 -56.92 6.63
N ARG A 21 -46.01 -57.72 6.20
CA ARG A 21 -46.17 -58.23 4.83
C ARG A 21 -47.54 -57.91 4.20
N SER A 22 -48.38 -57.13 4.88
CA SER A 22 -49.67 -56.66 4.33
C SER A 22 -50.24 -55.52 5.17
N PHE A 23 -50.79 -54.47 4.56
CA PHE A 23 -51.39 -53.29 5.23
C PHE A 23 -52.67 -53.57 6.06
N LYS A 24 -52.89 -54.81 6.50
CA LYS A 24 -53.89 -55.19 7.50
C LYS A 24 -53.38 -54.84 8.90
N ALA A 25 -54.29 -54.51 9.82
CA ALA A 25 -53.96 -54.33 11.24
C ALA A 25 -53.28 -55.57 11.86
N VAL A 26 -52.40 -55.36 12.85
CA VAL A 26 -51.88 -56.43 13.72
C VAL A 26 -52.95 -56.80 14.77
N ALA A 27 -54.09 -57.30 14.30
CA ALA A 27 -55.26 -57.60 15.12
C ALA A 27 -54.95 -58.61 16.23
N ASN A 28 -55.25 -58.25 17.48
CA ASN A 28 -54.94 -59.04 18.69
C ASN A 28 -53.42 -59.26 18.91
N GLY A 29 -52.59 -58.38 18.33
CA GLY A 29 -51.15 -58.36 18.53
C GLY A 29 -50.72 -57.81 19.88
N LYS A 30 -49.40 -57.81 20.09
CA LYS A 30 -48.73 -57.44 21.34
C LYS A 30 -47.59 -56.46 21.07
N ILE A 31 -47.53 -55.39 21.85
CA ILE A 31 -46.41 -54.43 21.84
C ILE A 31 -45.64 -54.58 23.16
N TYR A 32 -44.32 -54.68 23.04
CA TYR A 32 -43.36 -54.73 24.14
C TYR A 32 -42.44 -53.51 24.06
N ILE A 33 -42.17 -52.87 25.20
CA ILE A 33 -41.47 -51.58 25.35
C ILE A 33 -40.36 -51.72 26.41
N GLY A 34 -39.12 -51.37 26.06
CA GLY A 34 -37.97 -51.65 26.92
C GLY A 34 -36.81 -50.66 26.80
N LYS A 35 -35.69 -51.00 27.43
CA LYS A 35 -34.46 -50.20 27.43
C LYS A 35 -33.89 -50.10 26.01
N ILE A 36 -33.41 -48.91 25.65
CA ILE A 36 -32.79 -48.63 24.35
C ILE A 36 -31.72 -49.67 23.99
N ASP A 37 -31.77 -50.10 22.74
CA ASP A 37 -30.90 -51.07 22.09
C ASP A 37 -30.89 -52.48 22.76
N THR A 38 -31.95 -52.82 23.52
CA THR A 38 -32.21 -54.17 24.10
C THR A 38 -33.54 -54.77 23.65
N ASP A 39 -33.66 -56.11 23.68
CA ASP A 39 -34.92 -56.82 23.40
C ASP A 39 -35.95 -56.64 24.54
N PRO A 40 -37.11 -55.98 24.28
CA PRO A 40 -38.13 -55.71 25.30
C PRO A 40 -39.01 -56.93 25.62
N VAL A 41 -38.85 -58.07 24.94
CA VAL A 41 -39.60 -59.29 25.29
C VAL A 41 -39.08 -59.90 26.61
N ASN A 42 -37.78 -59.74 26.93
CA ASN A 42 -37.26 -60.07 28.26
C ASN A 42 -37.84 -59.09 29.32
N PRO A 43 -38.53 -59.56 30.36
CA PRO A 43 -39.03 -58.71 31.44
C PRO A 43 -37.95 -57.85 32.13
N GLU A 44 -36.71 -58.30 32.20
CA GLU A 44 -35.60 -57.51 32.79
C GLU A 44 -35.25 -56.26 31.96
N ASN A 45 -35.59 -56.26 30.67
CA ASN A 45 -35.38 -55.14 29.75
C ASN A 45 -36.59 -54.20 29.68
N GLN A 46 -37.76 -54.60 30.16
CA GLN A 46 -38.97 -53.78 30.10
C GLN A 46 -38.85 -52.54 30.99
N ILE A 47 -39.52 -51.46 30.56
CA ILE A 47 -39.65 -50.22 31.33
C ILE A 47 -41.12 -49.97 31.68
N GLN A 48 -41.37 -49.09 32.65
CA GLN A 48 -42.75 -48.74 33.01
C GLN A 48 -43.40 -47.93 31.87
N VAL A 49 -44.53 -48.44 31.38
CA VAL A 49 -45.45 -47.73 30.47
C VAL A 49 -46.64 -47.21 31.27
N TYR A 50 -47.18 -46.07 30.86
CA TYR A 50 -48.37 -45.48 31.44
C TYR A 50 -49.44 -45.31 30.37
N VAL A 51 -50.71 -45.35 30.77
CA VAL A 51 -51.81 -44.75 30.00
C VAL A 51 -51.96 -43.30 30.46
N GLU A 52 -52.04 -42.39 29.50
CA GLU A 52 -52.40 -40.99 29.69
C GLU A 52 -53.90 -40.83 29.44
N ASN A 53 -54.62 -40.36 30.45
CA ASN A 53 -56.07 -40.11 30.38
C ASN A 53 -56.38 -38.73 29.78
N GLU A 54 -57.64 -38.46 29.45
CA GLU A 54 -58.10 -37.18 28.89
C GLU A 54 -57.86 -35.96 29.81
N ASP A 55 -57.70 -36.19 31.12
CA ASP A 55 -57.35 -35.17 32.12
C ASP A 55 -55.83 -34.99 32.32
N GLY A 56 -55.00 -35.69 31.54
CA GLY A 56 -53.54 -35.69 31.66
C GLY A 56 -53.00 -36.56 32.82
N SER A 57 -53.84 -37.28 33.54
CA SER A 57 -53.39 -38.20 34.60
C SER A 57 -52.77 -39.48 34.02
N HIS A 58 -51.79 -40.02 34.74
CA HIS A 58 -50.96 -41.14 34.29
C HIS A 58 -51.19 -42.41 35.13
N VAL A 59 -51.68 -43.47 34.50
CA VAL A 59 -51.94 -44.77 35.14
C VAL A 59 -50.89 -45.79 34.69
N PRO A 60 -50.07 -46.37 35.59
CA PRO A 60 -49.10 -47.39 35.21
C PRO A 60 -49.79 -48.67 34.74
N VAL A 61 -49.33 -49.24 33.63
CA VAL A 61 -49.89 -50.45 33.03
C VAL A 61 -48.87 -51.59 32.94
N SER A 62 -49.35 -52.82 32.92
CA SER A 62 -48.54 -54.00 32.64
C SER A 62 -48.30 -54.18 31.14
N GLN A 63 -47.27 -54.94 30.79
CA GLN A 63 -46.91 -55.30 29.42
C GLN A 63 -47.18 -56.81 29.17
N PRO A 64 -47.42 -57.24 27.91
CA PRO A 64 -47.49 -56.43 26.69
C PRO A 64 -48.77 -55.61 26.56
N ILE A 65 -48.68 -54.50 25.84
CA ILE A 65 -49.84 -53.70 25.41
C ILE A 65 -50.55 -54.48 24.30
N ILE A 66 -51.88 -54.59 24.36
CA ILE A 66 -52.68 -55.33 23.39
C ILE A 66 -53.12 -54.42 22.24
N ILE A 67 -53.09 -54.93 21.01
CA ILE A 67 -53.60 -54.26 19.81
C ILE A 67 -55.00 -54.81 19.49
N ASN A 68 -56.00 -53.96 19.32
CA ASN A 68 -57.36 -54.40 18.97
C ASN A 68 -57.50 -54.84 17.51
N ALA A 69 -58.68 -55.35 17.14
CA ALA A 69 -58.97 -55.81 15.78
C ALA A 69 -58.84 -54.74 14.68
N ALA A 70 -58.82 -53.45 15.05
CA ALA A 70 -58.66 -52.32 14.13
C ALA A 70 -57.21 -51.77 14.06
N GLY A 71 -56.26 -52.33 14.81
CA GLY A 71 -54.84 -51.94 14.75
C GLY A 71 -54.43 -50.84 15.73
N TYR A 72 -55.27 -50.54 16.73
CA TYR A 72 -54.98 -49.55 17.78
C TYR A 72 -54.55 -50.23 19.09
N PRO A 73 -53.59 -49.66 19.84
CA PRO A 73 -53.30 -50.14 21.19
C PRO A 73 -54.49 -49.85 22.12
N VAL A 74 -54.80 -50.80 23.00
CA VAL A 74 -55.97 -50.71 23.89
C VAL A 74 -55.64 -51.03 25.35
N TYR A 75 -56.30 -50.29 26.25
CA TYR A 75 -56.35 -50.58 27.68
C TYR A 75 -57.78 -50.97 28.05
N ASN A 76 -57.95 -52.11 28.73
CA ASN A 76 -59.26 -52.69 29.06
C ASN A 76 -60.26 -52.78 27.87
N GLY A 77 -59.73 -52.92 26.64
CA GLY A 77 -60.50 -53.00 25.39
C GLY A 77 -60.84 -51.66 24.74
N GLN A 78 -60.62 -50.52 25.41
CA GLN A 78 -60.80 -49.18 24.85
C GLN A 78 -59.48 -48.64 24.27
N ILE A 79 -59.55 -47.83 23.21
CA ILE A 79 -58.37 -47.17 22.62
C ILE A 79 -57.83 -46.16 23.64
N ALA A 80 -56.52 -46.23 23.92
CA ALA A 80 -55.88 -45.41 24.93
C ALA A 80 -54.54 -44.86 24.43
N LYS A 81 -54.14 -43.70 24.94
CA LYS A 81 -52.82 -43.11 24.68
C LYS A 81 -51.81 -43.72 25.65
N PHE A 82 -50.81 -44.42 25.13
CA PHE A 82 -49.72 -45.01 25.92
C PHE A 82 -48.49 -44.11 25.85
N VAL A 83 -47.81 -43.93 26.99
CA VAL A 83 -46.64 -43.04 27.11
C VAL A 83 -45.56 -43.63 28.00
N THR A 84 -44.34 -43.09 27.87
CA THR A 84 -43.15 -43.43 28.64
C THR A 84 -42.41 -42.17 29.07
N VAL A 85 -41.72 -42.26 30.21
CA VAL A 85 -40.91 -41.15 30.76
C VAL A 85 -39.53 -41.01 30.10
N GLN A 86 -39.14 -41.97 29.26
CA GLN A 86 -37.84 -42.03 28.60
C GLN A 86 -37.93 -42.74 27.23
N GLY A 87 -36.94 -42.51 26.36
CA GLY A 87 -36.80 -43.24 25.11
C GLY A 87 -36.62 -44.75 25.32
N HIS A 88 -37.10 -45.54 24.35
CA HIS A 88 -37.28 -46.97 24.50
C HIS A 88 -37.01 -47.78 23.22
N SER A 89 -36.74 -49.08 23.38
CA SER A 89 -36.89 -50.07 22.33
C SER A 89 -38.36 -50.51 22.24
N MET A 90 -38.81 -50.95 21.06
CA MET A 90 -40.17 -51.46 20.85
C MET A 90 -40.15 -52.72 19.97
N ALA A 91 -40.89 -53.75 20.36
CA ALA A 91 -41.14 -54.93 19.54
C ALA A 91 -42.65 -55.19 19.38
N VAL A 92 -43.08 -55.47 18.15
CA VAL A 92 -44.50 -55.68 17.80
C VAL A 92 -44.66 -57.11 17.26
N TYR A 93 -45.56 -57.87 17.87
CA TYR A 93 -45.87 -59.27 17.53
C TYR A 93 -47.33 -59.42 17.12
N ASP A 94 -47.61 -60.36 16.22
CA ASP A 94 -48.97 -60.75 15.89
C ASP A 94 -49.58 -61.73 16.92
N VAL A 95 -50.86 -62.06 16.73
CA VAL A 95 -51.61 -63.01 17.58
C VAL A 95 -51.04 -64.43 17.57
N TYR A 96 -50.22 -64.78 16.57
CA TYR A 96 -49.56 -66.09 16.44
C TYR A 96 -48.14 -66.10 17.03
N GLY A 97 -47.66 -64.96 17.54
CA GLY A 97 -46.32 -64.82 18.12
C GLY A 97 -45.21 -64.58 17.09
N ALA A 98 -45.53 -64.22 15.84
CA ALA A 98 -44.52 -63.81 14.87
C ALA A 98 -44.23 -62.30 15.00
N GLN A 99 -42.95 -61.95 15.13
CA GLN A 99 -42.50 -60.56 15.18
C GLN A 99 -42.79 -59.87 13.83
N GLN A 100 -43.53 -58.77 13.88
CA GLN A 100 -43.79 -57.91 12.72
C GLN A 100 -42.73 -56.81 12.62
N PHE A 101 -42.44 -56.13 13.73
CA PHE A 101 -41.46 -55.05 13.78
C PHE A 101 -40.61 -55.12 15.04
N TYR A 102 -39.37 -54.63 14.92
CA TYR A 102 -38.50 -54.33 16.03
C TYR A 102 -37.78 -53.00 15.78
N PHE A 103 -37.87 -52.10 16.75
CA PHE A 103 -37.20 -50.81 16.78
C PHE A 103 -36.25 -50.84 17.99
N PRO A 104 -34.93 -50.96 17.79
CA PRO A 104 -33.98 -51.01 18.92
C PRO A 104 -33.97 -49.68 19.70
N ASN A 105 -34.29 -48.56 19.05
CA ASN A 105 -34.57 -47.29 19.71
C ASN A 105 -35.57 -46.51 18.86
N VAL A 106 -36.80 -46.30 19.37
CA VAL A 106 -37.89 -45.64 18.62
C VAL A 106 -37.53 -44.19 18.25
N LEU A 107 -36.75 -43.48 19.08
CA LEU A 107 -36.34 -42.11 18.80
C LEU A 107 -35.48 -41.97 17.53
N LYS A 108 -34.78 -43.04 17.10
CA LYS A 108 -33.98 -43.04 15.85
C LYS A 108 -34.86 -42.89 14.58
N TYR A 109 -36.18 -42.99 14.71
CA TYR A 109 -37.16 -42.95 13.62
C TYR A 109 -38.14 -41.76 13.72
N ASP A 110 -37.93 -40.87 14.69
CA ASP A 110 -38.67 -39.61 14.82
C ASP A 110 -38.28 -38.67 13.65
N PRO A 111 -39.24 -38.24 12.80
CA PRO A 111 -38.95 -37.40 11.64
C PRO A 111 -38.39 -36.02 12.03
N ASP A 112 -38.71 -35.51 13.22
CA ASP A 112 -38.26 -34.20 13.68
C ASP A 112 -36.78 -34.19 14.06
N GLN A 113 -36.12 -35.37 14.18
CA GLN A 113 -34.66 -35.45 14.37
C GLN A 113 -33.88 -34.76 13.26
N LEU A 114 -34.32 -34.83 12.00
CA LEU A 114 -33.61 -34.14 10.91
C LEU A 114 -33.82 -32.63 11.00
N SER A 115 -35.06 -32.19 11.28
CA SER A 115 -35.40 -30.78 11.48
C SER A 115 -34.58 -30.18 12.63
N SER A 116 -34.53 -30.87 13.76
CA SER A 116 -33.76 -30.47 14.95
C SER A 116 -32.26 -30.36 14.68
N ARG A 117 -31.65 -31.32 13.98
CA ARG A 117 -30.22 -31.25 13.60
C ARG A 117 -29.93 -30.11 12.64
N LEU A 118 -30.75 -29.92 11.61
CA LEU A 118 -30.56 -28.84 10.64
C LEU A 118 -30.85 -27.44 11.22
N SER A 119 -31.66 -27.35 12.28
CA SER A 119 -31.95 -26.11 13.02
C SER A 119 -30.99 -25.84 14.18
N SER A 120 -29.98 -26.68 14.38
CA SER A 120 -28.90 -26.46 15.36
C SER A 120 -27.76 -25.64 14.76
N ASP A 121 -26.93 -25.03 15.60
CA ASP A 121 -25.80 -24.18 15.18
C ASP A 121 -24.81 -24.91 14.24
N ASP A 122 -24.65 -26.23 14.37
CA ASP A 122 -23.81 -27.08 13.51
C ASP A 122 -24.58 -27.69 12.31
N GLY A 123 -25.80 -27.22 12.02
CA GLY A 123 -26.69 -27.74 10.98
C GLY A 123 -26.04 -27.84 9.60
N ALA A 124 -25.17 -26.87 9.25
CA ALA A 124 -24.40 -26.85 8.02
C ALA A 124 -23.35 -27.98 7.90
N SER A 125 -22.96 -28.62 9.00
CA SER A 125 -21.98 -29.72 9.04
C SER A 125 -22.60 -31.08 8.69
N TYR A 126 -23.92 -31.19 8.74
CA TYR A 126 -24.69 -32.35 8.26
C TYR A 126 -24.97 -32.32 6.75
N ILE A 127 -24.81 -31.16 6.10
CA ILE A 127 -25.06 -30.98 4.67
C ILE A 127 -23.79 -31.21 3.86
N SER A 128 -23.85 -32.11 2.88
CA SER A 128 -22.80 -32.27 1.87
C SER A 128 -22.94 -31.25 0.74
N PHE A 129 -21.84 -30.62 0.36
CA PHE A 129 -21.74 -29.64 -0.73
C PHE A 129 -20.72 -30.08 -1.78
N LYS A 130 -21.01 -29.83 -3.06
CA LYS A 130 -20.10 -30.05 -4.19
C LYS A 130 -20.38 -29.01 -5.27
N LYS A 131 -19.33 -28.39 -5.83
CA LYS A 131 -19.47 -27.43 -6.94
C LYS A 131 -19.78 -28.16 -8.26
N PRO A 132 -20.54 -27.54 -9.19
CA PRO A 132 -20.98 -28.16 -10.45
C PRO A 132 -19.89 -28.18 -11.53
N TYR A 133 -18.68 -28.61 -11.15
CA TYR A 133 -17.51 -28.67 -12.03
C TYR A 133 -16.98 -30.11 -12.12
N ALA A 134 -16.28 -30.43 -13.21
CA ALA A 134 -15.49 -31.64 -13.31
C ALA A 134 -14.47 -31.71 -12.15
N ASP A 135 -14.16 -32.92 -11.71
CA ASP A 135 -13.17 -33.24 -10.65
C ASP A 135 -13.38 -32.57 -9.28
N ALA A 136 -14.49 -31.84 -9.08
CA ALA A 136 -14.82 -31.22 -7.81
C ALA A 136 -15.06 -32.28 -6.71
N ALA A 137 -14.34 -32.16 -5.59
CA ALA A 137 -14.57 -32.98 -4.40
C ALA A 137 -15.87 -32.61 -3.68
N THR A 138 -16.46 -33.58 -2.98
CA THR A 138 -17.53 -33.33 -2.00
C THR A 138 -16.91 -32.95 -0.66
N ARG A 139 -17.51 -31.99 0.03
CA ARG A 139 -17.11 -31.42 1.34
C ARG A 139 -18.35 -31.16 2.20
N LYS A 140 -18.24 -30.78 3.47
CA LYS A 140 -19.41 -30.24 4.19
C LYS A 140 -19.72 -28.81 3.72
N ALA A 141 -20.96 -28.38 3.90
CA ALA A 141 -21.33 -26.98 3.68
C ALA A 141 -20.67 -26.05 4.71
N SER A 142 -20.57 -26.48 5.99
CA SER A 142 -19.77 -25.80 7.02
C SER A 142 -18.35 -25.47 6.55
N ASP A 143 -17.65 -26.45 5.97
CA ASP A 143 -16.28 -26.29 5.50
C ASP A 143 -16.19 -25.28 4.35
N TYR A 144 -17.27 -25.09 3.59
CA TYR A 144 -17.33 -24.17 2.46
C TYR A 144 -17.63 -22.73 2.89
N PHE A 145 -18.49 -22.53 3.88
CA PHE A 145 -18.77 -21.20 4.41
C PHE A 145 -17.57 -20.68 5.20
N ASN A 146 -16.92 -21.51 6.02
CA ASN A 146 -15.75 -21.17 6.82
C ASN A 146 -14.45 -20.93 6.01
N GLN A 147 -14.51 -20.73 4.69
CA GLN A 147 -13.36 -20.35 3.86
C GLN A 147 -13.09 -18.84 3.85
N GLU A 148 -14.11 -18.04 4.17
CA GLU A 148 -14.01 -16.61 4.45
C GLU A 148 -14.80 -16.35 5.74
N ILE A 149 -14.47 -15.29 6.48
CA ILE A 149 -15.16 -14.90 7.71
C ILE A 149 -15.65 -13.47 7.55
N ASN A 150 -16.96 -13.24 7.63
CA ASN A 150 -17.52 -11.90 7.56
C ASN A 150 -17.57 -11.27 8.96
N VAL A 151 -17.31 -9.97 9.08
CA VAL A 151 -17.56 -9.21 10.30
C VAL A 151 -19.04 -9.26 10.71
N ASP A 152 -19.95 -9.38 9.74
CA ASP A 152 -21.38 -9.60 9.96
C ASP A 152 -21.67 -10.88 10.76
N ASP A 153 -20.86 -11.94 10.61
CA ASP A 153 -21.00 -13.21 11.33
C ASP A 153 -20.75 -13.05 12.85
N PHE A 154 -20.08 -11.96 13.24
CA PHE A 154 -19.80 -11.59 14.63
C PHE A 154 -20.72 -10.48 15.16
N GLY A 155 -21.83 -10.21 14.45
CA GLY A 155 -22.85 -9.26 14.86
C GLY A 155 -22.58 -7.81 14.43
N ALA A 156 -21.76 -7.59 13.40
CA ALA A 156 -21.60 -6.24 12.84
C ALA A 156 -22.87 -5.76 12.13
N TYR A 157 -23.37 -4.60 12.55
CA TYR A 157 -24.54 -3.95 11.99
C TYR A 157 -24.19 -3.32 10.64
N GLY A 158 -23.10 -2.54 10.59
CA GLY A 158 -22.69 -1.83 9.38
C GLY A 158 -23.67 -0.74 8.95
N ASP A 159 -24.24 -0.03 9.94
CA ASP A 159 -25.32 0.95 9.80
C ASP A 159 -24.88 2.41 10.03
N ALA A 160 -23.58 2.73 9.95
CA ALA A 160 -23.03 4.08 10.19
C ALA A 160 -23.69 5.19 9.36
N TYR A 161 -24.06 4.89 8.11
CA TYR A 161 -24.87 5.73 7.26
C TYR A 161 -26.23 5.08 6.98
N LEU A 162 -27.26 5.92 6.90
CA LEU A 162 -28.59 5.55 6.42
C LEU A 162 -28.57 5.28 4.91
N LEU A 163 -29.61 4.61 4.39
CA LEU A 163 -29.72 4.24 2.97
C LEU A 163 -29.76 5.43 1.98
N ASN A 164 -30.00 6.65 2.47
CA ASN A 164 -29.91 7.89 1.69
C ASN A 164 -28.51 8.53 1.70
N GLY A 165 -27.56 7.99 2.48
CA GLY A 165 -26.19 8.47 2.62
C GLY A 165 -25.94 9.43 3.80
N GLU A 166 -26.98 9.81 4.55
CA GLU A 166 -26.86 10.65 5.76
C GLU A 166 -26.31 9.85 6.95
N ASP A 167 -25.67 10.52 7.91
CA ASP A 167 -25.18 9.89 9.14
C ASP A 167 -26.35 9.29 9.96
N ASN A 168 -26.16 8.08 10.48
CA ASN A 168 -27.16 7.44 11.33
C ASN A 168 -26.95 7.86 12.80
N PRO A 169 -27.87 8.66 13.40
CA PRO A 169 -27.74 9.10 14.80
C PRO A 169 -27.92 7.97 15.82
N SER A 170 -28.23 6.75 15.36
CA SER A 170 -28.34 5.52 16.13
C SER A 170 -27.40 4.41 15.63
N LYS A 171 -26.28 4.78 14.98
CA LYS A 171 -25.25 3.85 14.50
C LYS A 171 -24.66 2.99 15.62
N HIS A 172 -24.46 1.70 15.37
CA HIS A 172 -23.95 0.74 16.34
C HIS A 172 -22.41 0.65 16.28
N ASP A 173 -21.74 0.38 17.40
CA ASP A 173 -20.29 0.21 17.42
C ASP A 173 -19.89 -1.22 16.99
N ASP A 174 -19.38 -1.33 15.77
CA ASP A 174 -18.93 -2.57 15.14
C ASP A 174 -17.52 -3.00 15.61
N THR A 175 -16.82 -2.20 16.43
CA THR A 175 -15.43 -2.46 16.89
C THR A 175 -15.24 -3.87 17.43
N HIS A 176 -16.17 -4.35 18.27
CA HIS A 176 -16.10 -5.70 18.84
C HIS A 176 -16.24 -6.81 17.79
N ALA A 177 -17.17 -6.67 16.85
CA ALA A 177 -17.43 -7.66 15.80
C ALA A 177 -16.23 -7.79 14.85
N PHE A 178 -15.65 -6.65 14.43
CA PHE A 178 -14.41 -6.63 13.64
C PHE A 178 -13.26 -7.30 14.40
N GLN A 179 -13.08 -6.98 15.68
CA GLN A 179 -11.99 -7.57 16.46
C GLN A 179 -12.17 -9.08 16.64
N ALA A 180 -13.40 -9.55 16.87
CA ALA A 180 -13.70 -10.97 17.02
C ALA A 180 -13.47 -11.76 15.72
N ALA A 181 -13.88 -11.21 14.57
CA ALA A 181 -13.60 -11.79 13.25
C ALA A 181 -12.08 -11.91 12.98
N LEU A 182 -11.31 -10.86 13.29
CA LEU A 182 -9.85 -10.85 13.16
C LEU A 182 -9.17 -11.91 14.05
N ILE A 183 -9.62 -12.06 15.30
CA ILE A 183 -9.15 -13.12 16.21
C ILE A 183 -9.49 -14.51 15.66
N ALA A 184 -10.72 -14.73 15.21
CA ALA A 184 -11.18 -16.02 14.71
C ALA A 184 -10.39 -16.46 13.47
N ALA A 185 -10.21 -15.57 12.49
CA ALA A 185 -9.45 -15.82 11.28
C ALA A 185 -7.96 -16.13 11.54
N TRP A 186 -7.34 -15.41 12.49
CA TRP A 186 -5.97 -15.65 12.90
C TRP A 186 -5.82 -17.00 13.63
N ARG A 187 -6.72 -17.33 14.56
CA ARG A 187 -6.77 -18.64 15.24
C ARG A 187 -7.03 -19.80 14.28
N ALA A 188 -7.78 -19.56 13.20
CA ALA A 188 -8.02 -20.53 12.13
C ALA A 188 -6.85 -20.70 11.15
N GLY A 189 -5.70 -20.07 11.39
CA GLY A 189 -4.48 -20.23 10.57
C GLY A 189 -4.30 -19.19 9.46
N GLY A 190 -4.99 -18.05 9.53
CA GLY A 190 -4.92 -17.01 8.49
C GLY A 190 -6.04 -17.12 7.45
N VAL A 191 -7.28 -17.32 7.91
CA VAL A 191 -8.46 -17.28 7.02
C VAL A 191 -8.69 -15.83 6.55
N LYS A 192 -9.33 -15.64 5.38
CA LYS A 192 -9.69 -14.33 4.86
C LYS A 192 -10.82 -13.71 5.69
N VAL A 193 -10.64 -12.49 6.16
CA VAL A 193 -11.69 -11.66 6.78
C VAL A 193 -12.29 -10.75 5.73
N VAL A 194 -13.61 -10.61 5.72
CA VAL A 194 -14.35 -9.76 4.80
C VAL A 194 -15.32 -8.82 5.50
N ALA A 195 -15.61 -7.70 4.86
CA ALA A 195 -16.74 -6.84 5.18
C ALA A 195 -17.73 -6.83 4.00
N THR A 196 -19.02 -6.63 4.27
CA THR A 196 -20.05 -6.63 3.24
C THR A 196 -19.96 -5.34 2.39
N PRO A 197 -19.76 -5.41 1.05
CA PRO A 197 -19.35 -4.28 0.21
C PRO A 197 -20.16 -2.98 0.33
N TRP A 198 -21.46 -3.10 0.58
CA TRP A 198 -22.41 -1.99 0.55
C TRP A 198 -22.72 -1.40 1.93
N LYS A 199 -22.18 -1.98 3.00
CA LYS A 199 -22.35 -1.52 4.38
C LYS A 199 -21.35 -0.42 4.74
N SER A 200 -21.65 0.28 5.83
CA SER A 200 -20.78 1.29 6.43
C SER A 200 -20.64 1.02 7.92
N TYR A 201 -19.47 0.60 8.35
CA TYR A 201 -19.25 0.10 9.71
C TYR A 201 -18.70 1.19 10.61
N TYR A 202 -19.32 1.42 11.77
CA TYR A 202 -18.88 2.45 12.71
C TYR A 202 -17.96 1.85 13.76
N ILE A 203 -16.74 2.38 13.86
CA ILE A 203 -15.68 1.89 14.75
C ILE A 203 -15.42 3.00 15.77
N ALA A 204 -16.06 2.93 16.93
CA ALA A 204 -15.87 3.92 17.99
C ALA A 204 -14.51 3.77 18.69
N GLY A 205 -13.96 2.56 18.70
CA GLY A 205 -12.68 2.22 19.33
C GLY A 205 -11.55 2.07 18.31
N LYS A 206 -10.79 0.97 18.46
CA LYS A 206 -9.64 0.59 17.64
C LYS A 206 -9.61 -0.94 17.50
N VAL A 207 -9.30 -1.45 16.31
CA VAL A 207 -9.14 -2.89 16.07
C VAL A 207 -7.66 -3.25 15.86
N TYR A 208 -7.28 -4.49 16.20
CA TYR A 208 -5.90 -4.96 16.09
C TYR A 208 -5.76 -6.06 15.02
N VAL A 209 -4.81 -5.85 14.10
CA VAL A 209 -4.23 -6.93 13.28
C VAL A 209 -3.23 -7.69 14.14
N LEU A 210 -3.30 -9.02 14.12
CA LEU A 210 -2.54 -9.86 15.04
C LEU A 210 -1.22 -10.36 14.42
N ALA A 211 -0.12 -10.03 15.08
CA ALA A 211 1.22 -10.55 14.79
C ALA A 211 1.39 -12.03 15.23
N SER A 212 2.61 -12.57 15.17
CA SER A 212 2.96 -13.89 15.73
C SER A 212 2.75 -14.00 17.25
N GLU A 213 2.72 -15.23 17.79
CA GLU A 213 2.65 -15.46 19.25
C GLU A 213 4.03 -15.40 19.93
N SER A 214 5.10 -15.68 19.17
CA SER A 214 6.48 -15.72 19.66
C SER A 214 7.48 -15.38 18.55
N PRO A 215 8.68 -14.86 18.86
CA PRO A 215 9.80 -14.83 17.90
C PRO A 215 10.23 -16.25 17.47
N SER A 216 9.96 -17.27 18.30
CA SER A 216 10.28 -18.68 18.01
C SER A 216 9.30 -19.36 17.03
N ASP A 217 8.39 -18.62 16.39
CA ASP A 217 7.52 -19.12 15.32
C ASP A 217 8.10 -18.90 13.92
N ILE A 218 9.25 -18.24 13.81
CA ILE A 218 10.08 -18.18 12.60
C ILE A 218 10.86 -19.50 12.52
N GLU A 219 10.59 -20.35 11.52
CA GLU A 219 11.40 -21.55 11.31
C GLU A 219 12.76 -21.20 10.68
N ALA A 220 13.74 -22.09 10.84
CA ALA A 220 15.11 -21.97 10.30
C ALA A 220 15.20 -21.94 8.75
N THR A 221 14.07 -21.87 8.06
CA THR A 221 13.90 -21.66 6.61
C THR A 221 13.52 -20.23 6.25
N ASN A 222 13.43 -19.32 7.22
CA ASN A 222 12.89 -17.95 7.10
C ASN A 222 11.40 -17.88 6.70
N PHE A 223 10.62 -18.93 6.96
CA PHE A 223 9.17 -18.93 6.82
C PHE A 223 8.50 -19.16 8.18
N PRO A 224 7.64 -18.25 8.67
CA PRO A 224 6.97 -18.41 9.94
C PRO A 224 5.77 -19.36 9.87
N LYS A 225 5.36 -19.91 11.02
CA LYS A 225 4.14 -20.72 11.16
C LYS A 225 2.92 -19.90 10.75
N ARG A 226 2.37 -20.24 9.58
CA ARG A 226 1.44 -19.38 8.82
C ARG A 226 0.17 -19.03 9.61
N ARG A 227 -0.01 -17.73 9.85
CA ARG A 227 -1.30 -17.08 10.17
C ARG A 227 -1.54 -15.83 9.31
N MET A 228 -1.02 -15.84 8.08
CA MET A 228 -1.08 -14.74 7.10
C MET A 228 -2.55 -14.35 6.86
N GLN A 229 -2.96 -13.14 7.21
CA GLN A 229 -4.36 -12.72 7.07
C GLN A 229 -4.59 -11.99 5.76
N VAL A 230 -5.71 -12.27 5.09
CA VAL A 230 -6.23 -11.38 4.03
C VAL A 230 -7.44 -10.65 4.60
N ILE A 231 -7.29 -9.36 4.87
CA ILE A 231 -8.33 -8.49 5.40
C ILE A 231 -8.83 -7.65 4.23
N ASP A 232 -10.02 -7.98 3.74
CA ASP A 232 -10.55 -7.50 2.47
C ASP A 232 -11.92 -6.86 2.68
N PHE A 233 -11.95 -5.53 2.83
CA PHE A 233 -13.18 -4.81 3.16
C PHE A 233 -14.14 -4.67 1.95
N GLN A 234 -13.77 -5.21 0.78
CA GLN A 234 -14.59 -5.33 -0.44
C GLN A 234 -15.23 -4.02 -0.98
N GLY A 235 -14.71 -2.85 -0.60
CA GLY A 235 -15.25 -1.53 -0.94
C GLY A 235 -16.11 -0.89 0.15
N ALA A 236 -16.35 -1.58 1.28
CA ALA A 236 -17.13 -1.08 2.39
C ALA A 236 -16.53 0.21 2.99
N ARG A 237 -17.41 1.02 3.59
CA ARG A 237 -16.99 2.20 4.36
C ARG A 237 -16.68 1.79 5.80
N ILE A 238 -15.55 2.25 6.32
CA ILE A 238 -15.21 2.17 7.74
C ILE A 238 -15.25 3.60 8.27
N VAL A 239 -16.04 3.87 9.30
CA VAL A 239 -16.33 5.21 9.80
C VAL A 239 -15.87 5.31 11.24
N GLY A 240 -14.93 6.21 11.52
CA GLY A 240 -14.44 6.50 12.86
C GLY A 240 -15.29 7.56 13.56
N ARG A 241 -14.76 8.11 14.64
CA ARG A 241 -15.44 9.17 15.41
C ARG A 241 -15.31 10.52 14.71
N ASP A 242 -16.36 11.33 14.78
CA ASP A 242 -16.43 12.61 14.04
C ASP A 242 -15.38 13.64 14.49
N ASP A 243 -14.85 13.51 15.72
CA ASP A 243 -13.62 14.19 16.14
C ASP A 243 -12.38 13.50 15.56
N THR A 244 -11.87 14.07 14.46
CA THR A 244 -10.63 13.64 13.82
C THR A 244 -9.37 14.21 14.47
N SER A 245 -9.49 15.05 15.51
CA SER A 245 -8.34 15.60 16.25
C SER A 245 -7.94 14.74 17.45
N ASP A 246 -8.84 13.89 17.96
CA ASP A 246 -8.55 12.94 19.02
C ASP A 246 -7.54 11.87 18.55
N THR A 247 -6.34 11.90 19.13
CA THR A 247 -5.24 10.97 18.81
C THR A 247 -5.54 9.50 19.11
N THR A 248 -6.61 9.20 19.85
CA THR A 248 -7.10 7.84 20.10
C THR A 248 -8.09 7.33 19.04
N ASN A 249 -8.55 8.19 18.12
CA ASN A 249 -9.40 7.84 16.97
C ASN A 249 -8.57 7.17 15.86
N VAL A 250 -8.10 5.95 16.15
CA VAL A 250 -7.27 5.11 15.28
C VAL A 250 -8.10 3.94 14.80
N PHE A 251 -8.24 3.70 13.48
CA PHE A 251 -8.97 2.54 13.00
C PHE A 251 -8.26 1.23 13.40
N MET A 252 -7.03 1.03 12.90
CA MET A 252 -6.40 -0.29 12.91
C MET A 252 -4.92 -0.22 13.29
N GLU A 253 -4.52 -1.05 14.26
CA GLU A 253 -3.16 -1.09 14.82
C GLU A 253 -2.58 -2.52 14.84
N THR A 254 -1.25 -2.68 14.91
CA THR A 254 -0.64 -4.00 15.13
C THR A 254 -0.64 -4.37 16.62
N GLY A 255 -1.26 -5.51 16.94
CA GLY A 255 -1.32 -6.07 18.28
C GLY A 255 -0.88 -7.53 18.32
N TYR A 256 -0.81 -8.08 19.53
CA TYR A 256 -0.55 -9.48 19.80
C TYR A 256 -1.47 -9.98 20.92
N ILE A 257 -1.73 -11.29 20.98
CA ILE A 257 -2.45 -11.88 22.11
C ILE A 257 -1.44 -12.18 23.22
N SER A 258 -1.65 -11.61 24.40
CA SER A 258 -0.81 -11.83 25.59
C SER A 258 -0.98 -13.23 26.18
N SER A 259 -0.09 -13.59 27.10
CA SER A 259 -0.23 -14.79 27.94
C SER A 259 -1.47 -14.79 28.85
N THR A 260 -2.17 -13.65 29.00
CA THR A 260 -3.47 -13.54 29.68
C THR A 260 -4.67 -13.67 28.74
N GLY A 261 -4.44 -13.92 27.43
CA GLY A 261 -5.48 -13.98 26.40
C GLY A 261 -6.03 -12.61 25.97
N SER A 262 -5.48 -11.52 26.50
CA SER A 262 -5.87 -10.13 26.19
C SER A 262 -5.09 -9.64 24.97
N ILE A 263 -5.64 -8.73 24.16
CA ILE A 263 -4.86 -8.08 23.09
C ILE A 263 -4.07 -6.91 23.67
N ALA A 264 -2.81 -6.79 23.28
CA ALA A 264 -1.92 -5.68 23.61
C ALA A 264 -1.21 -5.15 22.35
N SER A 265 -0.75 -3.90 22.38
CA SER A 265 -0.04 -3.26 21.26
C SER A 265 1.37 -3.82 21.08
N VAL A 266 1.85 -3.92 19.83
CA VAL A 266 3.26 -4.23 19.51
C VAL A 266 4.15 -2.97 19.64
N PHE A 267 3.58 -1.78 19.74
CA PHE A 267 4.35 -0.54 19.90
C PHE A 267 5.06 -0.48 21.26
N GLY A 268 6.37 -0.22 21.24
CA GLY A 268 7.23 -0.23 22.43
C GLY A 268 7.86 -1.59 22.75
N LYS A 269 7.62 -2.63 21.93
CA LYS A 269 8.29 -3.93 22.03
C LYS A 269 9.71 -3.91 21.44
N SER A 270 10.53 -4.93 21.75
CA SER A 270 11.81 -5.08 21.05
C SER A 270 11.58 -5.46 19.59
N GLY A 271 12.53 -5.12 18.71
CA GLY A 271 12.49 -5.58 17.32
C GLY A 271 12.40 -7.10 17.26
N GLU A 272 11.68 -7.62 16.27
CA GLU A 272 11.48 -9.06 16.02
C GLU A 272 10.71 -9.84 17.10
N GLU A 273 10.30 -9.22 18.22
CA GLU A 273 9.52 -9.88 19.30
C GLU A 273 8.17 -10.41 18.82
N TYR A 274 7.49 -9.64 17.96
CA TYR A 274 6.27 -10.03 17.26
C TYR A 274 6.34 -9.51 15.83
N LEU A 275 6.15 -10.39 14.84
CA LEU A 275 6.17 -10.02 13.42
C LEU A 275 4.80 -10.28 12.78
N THR A 276 4.37 -9.39 11.90
CA THR A 276 3.27 -9.64 10.96
C THR A 276 3.88 -9.93 9.59
N THR A 277 3.50 -11.05 8.95
CA THR A 277 4.09 -11.52 7.69
C THR A 277 3.03 -12.01 6.71
N GLY A 278 3.22 -11.72 5.42
CA GLY A 278 2.29 -12.11 4.35
C GLY A 278 0.85 -11.59 4.49
N THR A 279 0.59 -10.63 5.37
CA THR A 279 -0.76 -10.10 5.64
C THR A 279 -1.12 -9.01 4.65
N THR A 280 -2.28 -9.12 4.02
CA THR A 280 -2.84 -8.13 3.10
C THR A 280 -3.99 -7.37 3.77
N ILE A 281 -3.99 -6.05 3.72
CA ILE A 281 -5.09 -5.17 4.16
C ILE A 281 -5.55 -4.38 2.94
N ARG A 282 -6.82 -4.51 2.51
CA ARG A 282 -7.26 -3.89 1.24
C ARG A 282 -8.74 -3.53 1.10
N ASN A 283 -9.02 -2.73 0.07
CA ASN A 283 -10.35 -2.40 -0.45
C ASN A 283 -11.26 -1.66 0.56
N ALA A 284 -10.77 -0.59 1.20
CA ALA A 284 -11.56 0.18 2.17
C ALA A 284 -11.67 1.66 1.82
N THR A 285 -12.83 2.24 2.13
CA THR A 285 -12.98 3.69 2.30
C THR A 285 -12.99 4.01 3.80
N LEU A 286 -11.91 4.59 4.33
CA LEU A 286 -11.84 5.07 5.71
C LEU A 286 -12.40 6.50 5.80
N VAL A 287 -13.25 6.77 6.78
CA VAL A 287 -13.92 8.06 6.99
C VAL A 287 -13.77 8.50 8.45
N ASN A 288 -13.51 9.79 8.70
CA ASN A 288 -13.48 10.40 10.05
C ASN A 288 -12.53 9.69 11.04
N PHE A 289 -11.22 9.69 10.77
CA PHE A 289 -10.19 9.17 11.69
C PHE A 289 -9.06 10.17 11.93
N TYR A 290 -8.43 10.11 13.11
CA TYR A 290 -7.11 10.72 13.30
C TYR A 290 -6.05 9.87 12.56
N GLN A 291 -6.02 8.56 12.84
CA GLN A 291 -5.13 7.61 12.15
C GLN A 291 -5.92 6.49 11.48
N GLY A 292 -5.62 6.21 10.21
CA GLY A 292 -6.11 5.00 9.54
C GLY A 292 -5.38 3.76 10.06
N PHE A 293 -4.17 3.53 9.55
CA PHE A 293 -3.36 2.37 9.90
C PHE A 293 -2.14 2.77 10.75
N ARG A 294 -1.99 2.17 11.92
CA ARG A 294 -0.85 2.31 12.83
C ARG A 294 -0.11 0.96 12.92
N LEU A 295 0.73 0.67 11.94
CA LEU A 295 1.31 -0.67 11.75
C LEU A 295 2.75 -0.74 12.29
N ARG A 296 3.15 -1.88 12.83
CA ARG A 296 4.53 -2.09 13.28
C ARG A 296 5.01 -3.51 13.05
N ASP A 297 6.27 -3.65 12.64
CA ASP A 297 6.91 -4.94 12.36
C ASP A 297 6.07 -5.77 11.33
N HIS A 298 5.43 -5.05 10.37
CA HIS A 298 4.81 -5.63 9.18
C HIS A 298 5.87 -5.80 8.09
N VAL A 299 6.30 -7.04 7.89
CA VAL A 299 7.48 -7.38 7.11
C VAL A 299 7.21 -8.55 6.15
N PHE A 300 8.14 -8.80 5.23
CA PHE A 300 8.15 -9.96 4.34
C PHE A 300 6.81 -10.22 3.62
N GLY A 301 6.49 -9.37 2.63
CA GLY A 301 5.33 -9.57 1.75
C GLY A 301 3.98 -9.20 2.36
N CYS A 302 3.95 -8.39 3.43
CA CYS A 302 2.73 -7.70 3.80
C CYS A 302 2.38 -6.62 2.75
N GLU A 303 1.08 -6.44 2.46
CA GLU A 303 0.60 -5.38 1.57
C GLU A 303 -0.51 -4.55 2.24
N VAL A 304 -0.48 -3.23 2.07
CA VAL A 304 -1.63 -2.34 2.32
C VAL A 304 -2.02 -1.72 1.00
N THR A 305 -3.22 -2.02 0.48
CA THR A 305 -3.56 -1.70 -0.91
C THR A 305 -5.00 -1.23 -1.11
N ASP A 306 -5.23 -0.38 -2.11
CA ASP A 306 -6.57 -0.03 -2.57
C ASP A 306 -7.42 0.62 -1.45
N ILE A 307 -6.87 1.68 -0.86
CA ILE A 307 -7.43 2.41 0.29
C ILE A 307 -7.73 3.86 -0.10
N VAL A 308 -8.93 4.33 0.23
CA VAL A 308 -9.30 5.76 0.16
C VAL A 308 -9.55 6.29 1.57
N GLY A 309 -8.93 7.40 1.94
CA GLY A 309 -9.17 8.12 3.19
C GLY A 309 -9.89 9.44 2.96
N VAL A 310 -11.08 9.59 3.55
CA VAL A 310 -11.91 10.80 3.52
C VAL A 310 -11.95 11.41 4.92
N ASN A 311 -11.52 12.66 5.08
CA ASN A 311 -11.40 13.27 6.41
C ASN A 311 -10.57 12.41 7.39
N VAL A 312 -9.39 11.96 6.95
CA VAL A 312 -8.41 11.23 7.78
C VAL A 312 -7.13 12.06 7.91
N GLN A 313 -6.66 12.33 9.13
CA GLN A 313 -5.50 13.21 9.36
C GLN A 313 -4.18 12.58 8.90
N GLN A 314 -3.95 11.31 9.27
CA GLN A 314 -2.81 10.50 8.88
C GLN A 314 -3.31 9.12 8.43
N LEU A 315 -3.20 8.79 7.14
CA LEU A 315 -3.75 7.54 6.61
C LEU A 315 -2.88 6.34 7.04
N VAL A 316 -1.56 6.52 7.09
CA VAL A 316 -0.60 5.48 7.49
C VAL A 316 0.46 6.05 8.42
N TYR A 317 0.67 5.38 9.54
CA TYR A 317 1.85 5.45 10.39
C TYR A 317 2.46 4.04 10.47
N THR A 318 3.74 3.89 10.14
CA THR A 318 4.45 2.61 10.19
C THR A 318 5.78 2.71 10.91
N GLN A 319 6.07 1.74 11.78
CA GLN A 319 7.34 1.63 12.50
C GLN A 319 7.97 0.25 12.22
N ARG A 320 9.22 0.20 11.75
CA ARG A 320 9.90 -1.06 11.38
C ARG A 320 9.11 -1.91 10.35
N CYS A 321 8.57 -1.28 9.31
CA CYS A 321 7.87 -1.98 8.24
C CYS A 321 8.73 -1.95 6.97
N PHE A 322 9.20 -3.12 6.54
CA PHE A 322 10.19 -3.28 5.47
C PHE A 322 9.96 -4.59 4.69
N TYR A 323 10.39 -4.65 3.42
CA TYR A 323 10.00 -5.71 2.46
C TYR A 323 8.46 -5.86 2.32
N SER A 324 7.73 -4.75 2.46
CA SER A 324 6.26 -4.67 2.38
C SER A 324 5.84 -3.67 1.28
N LEU A 325 4.60 -3.76 0.81
CA LEU A 325 4.07 -2.96 -0.30
C LEU A 325 2.95 -2.01 0.13
N PHE A 326 3.03 -0.75 -0.32
CA PHE A 326 1.99 0.25 -0.16
C PHE A 326 1.51 0.71 -1.55
N ARG A 327 0.33 0.27 -1.97
CA ARG A 327 -0.16 0.39 -3.36
C ARG A 327 -1.55 1.00 -3.47
N ASN A 328 -1.75 1.96 -4.37
CA ASN A 328 -3.06 2.56 -4.65
C ASN A 328 -3.75 3.09 -3.37
N LEU A 329 -3.08 4.03 -2.71
CA LEU A 329 -3.55 4.66 -1.47
C LEU A 329 -3.85 6.13 -1.78
N GLN A 330 -5.01 6.64 -1.39
CA GLN A 330 -5.38 8.04 -1.63
C GLN A 330 -5.94 8.66 -0.35
N CYS A 331 -5.47 9.84 0.06
CA CYS A 331 -6.13 10.59 1.15
C CYS A 331 -5.97 12.10 1.06
N ASN A 332 -7.11 12.80 0.96
CA ASN A 332 -7.18 14.24 0.74
C ASN A 332 -8.07 14.95 1.80
N GLY A 333 -7.97 16.28 1.89
CA GLY A 333 -8.94 17.13 2.59
C GLY A 333 -8.47 17.71 3.92
N THR A 334 -8.73 16.99 5.02
CA THR A 334 -8.43 17.45 6.39
C THR A 334 -6.94 17.42 6.70
N TYR A 335 -6.46 18.18 7.69
CA TYR A 335 -5.05 18.21 8.11
C TYR A 335 -4.86 18.73 9.53
N THR A 336 -3.74 18.36 10.14
CA THR A 336 -3.24 18.85 11.43
C THR A 336 -1.81 19.35 11.23
N THR A 337 -1.48 20.54 11.72
CA THR A 337 -0.15 21.15 11.52
C THR A 337 0.96 20.27 12.09
N GLY A 338 2.02 20.04 11.30
CA GLY A 338 3.13 19.15 11.66
C GLY A 338 2.83 17.65 11.56
N LEU A 339 1.64 17.23 11.11
CA LEU A 339 1.30 15.82 10.93
C LEU A 339 1.42 15.39 9.45
N HIS A 340 2.19 14.33 9.23
CA HIS A 340 2.43 13.73 7.91
C HIS A 340 1.27 12.83 7.50
N ARG A 341 0.76 12.89 6.25
CA ARG A 341 -0.31 11.99 5.79
C ARG A 341 0.11 10.52 5.81
N TYR A 342 1.35 10.27 5.43
CA TYR A 342 2.00 8.97 5.49
C TYR A 342 3.33 9.13 6.25
N HIS A 343 3.59 8.30 7.26
CA HIS A 343 4.83 8.34 8.05
C HIS A 343 5.41 6.93 8.13
N PHE A 344 6.65 6.80 7.67
CA PHE A 344 7.43 5.57 7.64
C PHE A 344 8.68 5.79 8.50
N THR A 345 8.80 5.09 9.64
CA THR A 345 9.87 5.31 10.64
C THR A 345 10.63 4.05 11.06
N ASP A 346 11.81 4.28 11.63
CA ASP A 346 12.78 3.37 12.23
C ASP A 346 13.53 2.51 11.21
N GLU A 347 12.84 1.62 10.49
CA GLU A 347 13.40 0.74 9.46
C GLU A 347 12.36 0.58 8.34
N CYS A 348 12.69 0.99 7.11
CA CYS A 348 11.77 1.02 5.96
C CYS A 348 12.44 0.59 4.63
N ASN A 349 13.19 -0.52 4.68
CA ASN A 349 14.01 -1.00 3.56
C ASN A 349 13.19 -1.72 2.47
N ILE A 350 13.53 -1.44 1.20
CA ILE A 350 12.95 -2.01 -0.02
C ILE A 350 11.40 -2.05 0.03
N GLN A 351 10.81 -0.90 0.36
CA GLN A 351 9.37 -0.71 0.53
C GLN A 351 8.83 0.20 -0.58
N PRO A 352 8.48 -0.33 -1.77
CA PRO A 352 7.97 0.49 -2.86
C PRO A 352 6.59 1.10 -2.51
N LEU A 353 6.46 2.40 -2.78
CA LEU A 353 5.18 3.11 -2.80
C LEU A 353 4.73 3.21 -4.25
N VAL A 354 3.55 2.69 -4.57
CA VAL A 354 3.02 2.62 -5.93
C VAL A 354 1.65 3.28 -5.99
N SER A 355 1.46 4.32 -6.80
CA SER A 355 0.19 5.05 -6.88
C SER A 355 -0.31 5.55 -5.52
N VAL A 356 0.60 6.05 -4.68
CA VAL A 356 0.26 6.69 -3.40
C VAL A 356 0.01 8.19 -3.62
N HIS A 357 -1.15 8.67 -3.20
CA HIS A 357 -1.69 9.99 -3.50
C HIS A 357 -2.16 10.72 -2.23
N THR A 358 -1.82 12.00 -2.10
CA THR A 358 -2.43 12.87 -1.08
C THR A 358 -2.47 14.32 -1.52
N GLY A 359 -3.47 15.05 -1.04
CA GLY A 359 -3.35 16.49 -0.99
C GLY A 359 -4.19 17.21 0.04
N GLN A 360 -4.00 18.53 0.13
CA GLN A 360 -4.56 19.40 1.17
C GLN A 360 -4.07 19.02 2.59
N CYS A 361 -2.91 18.37 2.69
CA CYS A 361 -2.24 17.98 3.93
C CYS A 361 -1.39 19.12 4.52
N ASP A 362 -0.77 18.89 5.68
CA ASP A 362 0.32 19.75 6.15
C ASP A 362 1.63 19.30 5.51
N VAL A 363 2.08 18.10 5.89
CA VAL A 363 3.13 17.32 5.22
C VAL A 363 2.53 16.12 4.50
N GLY A 364 3.00 15.82 3.29
CA GLY A 364 2.58 14.64 2.53
C GLY A 364 3.13 13.33 3.10
N ILE A 365 4.41 13.03 2.84
CA ILE A 365 5.06 11.77 3.22
C ILE A 365 6.31 12.05 4.07
N LYS A 366 6.47 11.39 5.22
CA LYS A 366 7.75 11.38 5.96
C LYS A 366 8.41 9.99 5.95
N PHE A 367 9.71 9.97 5.70
CA PHE A 367 10.61 8.83 5.85
C PHE A 367 11.65 9.16 6.92
N GLU A 368 11.86 8.26 7.90
CA GLU A 368 12.65 8.53 9.10
C GLU A 368 13.41 7.28 9.58
N GLY A 369 14.65 7.42 10.02
CA GLY A 369 15.47 6.31 10.53
C GLY A 369 16.34 5.65 9.46
N ALA A 370 16.30 4.32 9.35
CA ALA A 370 17.02 3.55 8.34
C ALA A 370 16.10 3.26 7.14
N VAL A 371 16.33 3.97 6.03
CA VAL A 371 15.51 3.84 4.81
C VAL A 371 16.40 3.57 3.58
N GLU A 372 16.34 2.34 3.06
CA GLU A 372 17.19 1.89 1.96
C GLU A 372 16.41 1.42 0.72
N ALA A 373 16.94 1.74 -0.46
CA ALA A 373 16.45 1.29 -1.77
C ALA A 373 14.94 1.51 -1.98
N LEU A 374 14.48 2.70 -1.61
CA LEU A 374 13.10 3.14 -1.70
C LEU A 374 12.76 3.63 -3.13
N THR A 375 11.53 3.39 -3.58
CA THR A 375 11.01 3.99 -4.83
C THR A 375 9.56 4.42 -4.63
N LEU A 376 9.26 5.67 -4.97
CA LEU A 376 7.92 6.19 -5.17
C LEU A 376 7.65 6.15 -6.68
N PHE A 377 6.68 5.35 -7.11
CA PHE A 377 6.31 5.18 -8.51
C PHE A 377 4.86 5.61 -8.74
N ASN A 378 4.65 6.53 -9.70
CA ASN A 378 3.31 7.04 -10.06
C ASN A 378 2.57 7.69 -8.87
N CYS A 379 3.29 8.31 -7.93
CA CYS A 379 2.73 8.94 -6.73
C CYS A 379 2.37 10.42 -6.94
N GLY A 380 1.33 10.91 -6.25
CA GLY A 380 0.89 12.31 -6.26
C GLY A 380 0.95 12.96 -4.88
N ILE A 381 1.60 14.12 -4.74
CA ILE A 381 1.69 14.87 -3.48
C ILE A 381 1.35 16.35 -3.76
N GLU A 382 0.13 16.76 -3.43
CA GLU A 382 -0.52 17.96 -3.97
C GLU A 382 -1.03 18.92 -2.88
N SER A 383 -0.97 20.24 -3.10
CA SER A 383 -1.54 21.25 -2.18
C SER A 383 -1.14 21.05 -0.70
N PHE A 384 0.12 20.68 -0.43
CA PHE A 384 0.68 20.56 0.91
C PHE A 384 1.11 21.93 1.46
N ARG A 385 1.03 22.13 2.79
CA ARG A 385 1.24 23.45 3.42
C ARG A 385 2.64 23.70 3.94
N THR A 386 3.41 22.65 4.20
CA THR A 386 4.79 22.77 4.68
C THR A 386 5.74 22.02 3.75
N HIS A 387 5.63 20.69 3.68
CA HIS A 387 6.55 19.83 2.91
C HIS A 387 5.82 18.72 2.15
N GLY A 388 6.17 18.50 0.88
CA GLY A 388 5.61 17.39 0.09
C GLY A 388 6.11 16.05 0.64
N VAL A 389 7.43 15.88 0.62
CA VAL A 389 8.12 14.74 1.24
C VAL A 389 9.18 15.24 2.21
N TRP A 390 9.32 14.58 3.36
CA TRP A 390 10.41 14.82 4.31
C TRP A 390 11.20 13.52 4.47
N ILE A 391 12.49 13.56 4.13
CA ILE A 391 13.45 12.49 4.33
C ILE A 391 14.33 12.87 5.53
N ALA A 392 14.43 11.97 6.51
CA ALA A 392 15.22 12.11 7.74
C ALA A 392 15.99 10.81 8.00
N GLY A 393 17.01 10.54 7.18
CA GLY A 393 17.72 9.26 7.12
C GLY A 393 17.28 8.39 5.93
N ALA A 394 17.91 8.54 4.77
CA ALA A 394 17.71 7.60 3.65
C ALA A 394 18.92 7.46 2.71
N TYR A 395 19.38 6.24 2.47
CA TYR A 395 20.61 5.98 1.69
C TYR A 395 20.39 6.03 0.17
N ASN A 396 19.18 5.67 -0.30
CA ASN A 396 18.83 5.65 -1.72
C ASN A 396 17.31 5.70 -1.93
N ILE A 397 16.81 6.76 -2.58
CA ILE A 397 15.41 6.95 -2.94
C ILE A 397 15.26 7.36 -4.42
N LYS A 398 14.32 6.75 -5.13
CA LYS A 398 13.87 7.19 -6.47
C LYS A 398 12.45 7.76 -6.40
N PHE A 399 12.26 8.92 -7.03
CA PHE A 399 10.97 9.41 -7.52
C PHE A 399 10.87 9.06 -9.00
N ASP A 400 9.81 8.33 -9.38
CA ASP A 400 9.55 7.89 -10.75
C ASP A 400 8.11 8.22 -11.12
N SER A 401 7.95 9.04 -12.17
CA SER A 401 6.63 9.40 -12.71
C SER A 401 5.71 10.06 -11.67
N CYS A 402 6.28 10.77 -10.68
CA CYS A 402 5.52 11.42 -9.61
C CYS A 402 5.00 12.81 -10.00
N TYR A 403 3.83 13.19 -9.49
CA TYR A 403 3.35 14.58 -9.49
C TYR A 403 3.54 15.21 -8.11
N ILE A 404 4.19 16.38 -8.05
CA ILE A 404 4.45 17.10 -6.79
C ILE A 404 4.07 18.57 -6.99
N GLU A 405 3.07 19.02 -6.22
CA GLU A 405 2.51 20.37 -6.32
C GLU A 405 2.30 21.04 -4.96
N SER A 406 2.71 22.30 -4.82
CA SER A 406 2.03 23.23 -3.92
C SER A 406 2.11 24.68 -4.40
N ASN A 407 1.03 25.44 -4.18
CA ASN A 407 0.95 26.87 -4.45
C ASN A 407 1.15 27.75 -3.20
N GLU A 408 1.43 27.12 -2.06
CA GLU A 408 1.75 27.78 -0.79
C GLU A 408 3.16 28.41 -0.83
N SER A 409 3.40 29.41 0.02
CA SER A 409 4.66 30.16 0.02
C SER A 409 5.76 29.52 0.88
N ASN A 410 7.01 29.51 0.40
CA ASN A 410 8.19 28.98 1.12
C ASN A 410 8.14 27.48 1.45
N VAL A 411 7.35 26.71 0.70
CA VAL A 411 7.20 25.26 0.86
C VAL A 411 8.21 24.47 0.02
N TYR A 412 8.48 23.24 0.47
CA TYR A 412 9.46 22.34 -0.14
C TYR A 412 8.79 21.09 -0.71
N GLY A 413 9.05 20.76 -1.98
CA GLY A 413 8.66 19.48 -2.58
C GLY A 413 9.29 18.29 -1.84
N VAL A 414 10.56 18.42 -1.49
CA VAL A 414 11.33 17.47 -0.67
C VAL A 414 12.23 18.23 0.31
N ILE A 415 12.13 17.96 1.61
CA ILE A 415 13.22 18.20 2.56
C ILE A 415 14.08 16.94 2.66
N ALA A 416 15.39 17.11 2.58
CA ALA A 416 16.37 16.03 2.51
C ALA A 416 17.42 16.14 3.62
N THR A 417 17.01 15.82 4.85
CA THR A 417 17.93 15.69 6.00
C THR A 417 18.50 14.27 6.07
N SER A 418 19.83 14.15 6.15
CA SER A 418 20.60 12.91 6.21
C SER A 418 20.22 11.92 5.10
N ALA A 419 20.41 12.32 3.84
CA ALA A 419 19.92 11.59 2.68
C ALA A 419 21.03 11.41 1.63
N ASN A 420 21.55 10.20 1.43
CA ASN A 420 22.77 10.04 0.63
C ASN A 420 22.54 10.11 -0.89
N ASN A 421 21.44 9.53 -1.41
CA ASN A 421 21.14 9.54 -2.86
C ASN A 421 19.64 9.71 -3.14
N ILE A 422 19.32 10.66 -4.02
CA ILE A 422 17.97 10.95 -4.53
C ILE A 422 18.03 10.93 -6.06
N THR A 423 17.10 10.22 -6.72
CA THR A 423 16.93 10.26 -8.19
C THR A 423 15.52 10.70 -8.57
N LEU A 424 15.38 11.54 -9.59
CA LEU A 424 14.10 11.96 -10.17
C LEU A 424 14.04 11.60 -11.65
N ASP A 425 12.98 10.93 -12.05
CA ASP A 425 12.79 10.39 -13.40
C ASP A 425 11.32 10.55 -13.82
N ASN A 426 11.06 11.18 -14.97
CA ASN A 426 9.71 11.36 -15.53
C ASN A 426 8.71 12.13 -14.62
N CYS A 427 9.16 12.80 -13.56
CA CYS A 427 8.30 13.51 -12.62
C CYS A 427 7.83 14.87 -13.15
N TRP A 428 6.70 15.36 -12.65
CA TRP A 428 6.17 16.69 -12.89
C TRP A 428 6.08 17.48 -11.58
N ILE A 429 6.72 18.65 -11.56
CA ILE A 429 6.83 19.54 -10.41
C ILE A 429 6.10 20.86 -10.76
N TYR A 430 5.17 21.31 -9.91
CA TYR A 430 4.43 22.55 -10.15
C TYR A 430 4.21 23.37 -8.87
N GLY A 431 4.14 24.70 -8.98
CA GLY A 431 3.81 25.54 -7.85
C GLY A 431 4.12 27.02 -8.07
N SER A 432 3.46 27.90 -7.32
CA SER A 432 3.60 29.37 -7.41
C SER A 432 5.01 29.87 -7.05
N SER A 433 5.63 29.26 -6.04
CA SER A 433 6.91 29.68 -5.44
C SER A 433 7.66 28.54 -4.74
N MET A 434 7.26 27.29 -5.03
CA MET A 434 7.76 26.09 -4.38
C MET A 434 9.22 25.80 -4.73
N LYS A 435 10.01 25.41 -3.73
CA LYS A 435 11.37 24.87 -3.91
C LYS A 435 11.25 23.34 -3.99
N MET A 436 11.74 22.69 -5.04
CA MET A 436 11.62 21.22 -5.13
C MET A 436 12.48 20.50 -4.09
N PHE A 437 13.62 21.07 -3.71
CA PHE A 437 14.51 20.57 -2.67
C PHE A 437 14.94 21.68 -1.69
N GLY A 438 15.26 21.28 -0.47
CA GLY A 438 15.92 22.15 0.51
C GLY A 438 16.32 21.43 1.79
N ALA A 439 16.92 22.20 2.71
CA ALA A 439 17.39 21.76 4.03
C ALA A 439 18.32 20.53 4.01
N PHE A 440 19.23 20.47 3.03
CA PHE A 440 20.32 19.48 3.00
C PHE A 440 21.34 19.75 4.11
N ASP A 441 21.59 18.77 4.96
CA ASP A 441 22.58 18.80 6.05
C ASP A 441 23.77 17.83 5.85
N ASP A 442 23.70 16.93 4.84
CA ASP A 442 24.74 15.94 4.52
C ASP A 442 25.24 16.04 3.04
N ASN A 443 25.96 15.02 2.57
CA ASN A 443 26.51 14.95 1.22
C ASN A 443 25.47 14.44 0.18
N THR A 444 24.25 14.99 0.21
CA THR A 444 23.12 14.50 -0.58
C THR A 444 23.36 14.57 -2.10
N ASN A 445 23.44 13.40 -2.74
CA ASN A 445 23.55 13.29 -4.19
C ASN A 445 22.15 13.32 -4.85
N VAL A 446 21.76 14.46 -5.45
CA VAL A 446 20.48 14.58 -6.19
C VAL A 446 20.71 14.50 -7.70
N ARG A 447 20.16 13.46 -8.33
CA ARG A 447 20.25 13.23 -9.79
C ARG A 447 18.91 13.51 -10.46
N ILE A 448 18.89 14.46 -11.40
CA ILE A 448 17.68 14.86 -12.13
C ILE A 448 17.78 14.42 -13.60
N MET A 449 16.88 13.54 -14.03
CA MET A 449 16.80 13.10 -15.43
C MET A 449 16.21 14.20 -16.35
N PRO A 450 16.57 14.24 -17.64
CA PRO A 450 16.14 15.30 -18.57
C PRO A 450 14.67 15.20 -19.02
N ASN A 451 13.93 14.19 -18.57
CA ASN A 451 12.50 13.97 -18.84
C ASN A 451 11.57 14.54 -17.76
N ASN A 452 12.10 15.07 -16.64
CA ASN A 452 11.28 15.74 -15.63
C ASN A 452 10.77 17.09 -16.15
N ARG A 453 9.59 17.52 -15.72
CA ARG A 453 9.03 18.87 -15.98
C ARG A 453 8.94 19.67 -14.68
N ILE A 454 9.29 20.94 -14.74
CA ILE A 454 9.05 21.91 -13.65
C ILE A 454 8.29 23.14 -14.19
N GLY A 455 7.42 23.77 -13.40
CA GLY A 455 6.61 24.91 -13.84
C GLY A 455 5.82 25.63 -12.75
N GLY A 456 4.98 26.59 -13.15
CA GLY A 456 4.12 27.41 -12.28
C GLY A 456 4.82 28.58 -11.57
N GLY A 457 6.15 28.53 -11.47
CA GLY A 457 6.96 29.38 -10.59
C GLY A 457 7.92 28.57 -9.71
N ALA A 458 7.73 27.24 -9.63
CA ALA A 458 8.59 26.34 -8.89
C ALA A 458 10.04 26.30 -9.42
N VAL A 459 10.99 26.13 -8.51
CA VAL A 459 12.43 26.05 -8.78
C VAL A 459 13.02 24.78 -8.19
N TRP A 460 14.18 24.32 -8.66
CA TRP A 460 14.79 23.09 -8.14
C TRP A 460 15.20 23.23 -6.66
N TRP A 461 15.86 24.32 -6.29
CA TRP A 461 16.17 24.69 -4.90
C TRP A 461 16.65 26.14 -4.82
N ASP A 462 16.82 26.66 -3.60
CA ASP A 462 17.50 27.92 -3.35
C ASP A 462 19.03 27.73 -3.41
N ILE A 463 19.71 28.69 -4.03
CA ILE A 463 21.18 28.77 -4.09
C ILE A 463 21.84 28.74 -2.69
N ASN A 464 21.15 29.25 -1.68
CA ASN A 464 21.63 29.30 -0.29
C ASN A 464 21.36 28.00 0.49
N GLU A 465 20.49 27.12 0.00
CA GLU A 465 19.99 25.93 0.73
C GLU A 465 20.52 24.60 0.16
N GLY A 466 21.10 24.60 -1.04
CA GLY A 466 21.87 23.46 -1.56
C GLY A 466 23.01 23.06 -0.61
N SER A 467 23.29 21.75 -0.45
CA SER A 467 24.36 21.31 0.45
C SER A 467 25.74 21.75 -0.05
N PRO A 468 26.72 21.96 0.84
CA PRO A 468 28.07 22.36 0.47
C PRO A 468 28.74 21.43 -0.56
N TYR A 469 28.37 20.14 -0.59
CA TYR A 469 29.12 19.08 -1.26
C TYR A 469 28.44 18.47 -2.50
N ASN A 470 27.27 18.97 -2.93
CA ASN A 470 26.41 18.33 -3.94
C ASN A 470 27.08 18.04 -5.29
N LEU A 471 27.14 16.75 -5.68
CA LEU A 471 27.76 16.24 -6.92
C LEU A 471 26.82 15.27 -7.69
N SER A 472 25.95 15.80 -8.57
CA SER A 472 25.70 15.22 -9.91
C SER A 472 24.91 16.18 -10.80
N ASP A 473 24.65 15.78 -12.06
CA ASP A 473 24.12 16.62 -13.15
C ASP A 473 22.83 17.40 -12.78
N ILE A 474 22.96 18.71 -12.59
CA ILE A 474 21.81 19.61 -12.73
C ILE A 474 21.70 19.98 -14.21
N HIS A 475 20.84 19.29 -14.94
CA HIS A 475 20.35 19.82 -16.22
C HIS A 475 19.39 20.98 -15.97
N TRP A 476 19.96 22.16 -15.65
CA TRP A 476 19.23 23.42 -15.56
C TRP A 476 18.48 23.68 -16.88
N GLN A 477 17.16 23.82 -16.77
CA GLN A 477 16.23 24.24 -17.83
C GLN A 477 16.06 23.23 -18.98
N THR A 478 15.00 22.42 -18.90
CA THR A 478 14.39 21.68 -20.03
C THR A 478 13.67 22.57 -21.03
N ASP A 479 13.69 23.89 -20.81
CA ASP A 479 12.97 24.92 -21.55
C ASP A 479 13.84 25.47 -22.70
N ILE A 480 13.36 25.39 -23.93
CA ILE A 480 14.05 26.01 -25.08
C ILE A 480 13.97 27.54 -24.93
N LYS A 481 15.13 28.20 -24.87
CA LYS A 481 15.24 29.67 -24.87
C LYS A 481 15.74 30.18 -26.22
N ALA A 482 15.34 31.40 -26.59
CA ALA A 482 15.80 32.04 -27.82
C ALA A 482 17.28 32.43 -27.74
N GLY A 483 17.96 32.45 -28.89
CA GLY A 483 19.36 32.92 -28.96
C GLY A 483 19.50 34.35 -28.43
N GLY A 484 20.54 34.60 -27.64
CA GLY A 484 20.75 35.88 -26.94
C GLY A 484 20.05 36.00 -25.58
N THR A 485 19.28 35.00 -25.14
CA THR A 485 18.75 34.94 -23.76
C THR A 485 19.88 34.67 -22.77
N THR A 486 20.07 35.53 -21.78
CA THR A 486 20.97 35.26 -20.65
C THR A 486 20.45 34.07 -19.84
N LEU A 487 21.24 32.99 -19.75
CA LEU A 487 20.93 31.85 -18.90
C LEU A 487 21.46 32.09 -17.48
N PRO A 488 20.74 31.66 -16.41
CA PRO A 488 21.25 31.74 -15.04
C PRO A 488 22.55 30.95 -14.88
N ALA A 489 23.46 31.45 -14.04
CA ALA A 489 24.72 30.76 -13.80
C ALA A 489 24.54 29.55 -12.88
N VAL A 490 25.29 28.48 -13.16
CA VAL A 490 25.49 27.35 -12.25
C VAL A 490 26.28 27.84 -11.03
N VAL A 491 25.75 27.64 -9.82
CA VAL A 491 26.43 27.97 -8.56
C VAL A 491 26.25 26.83 -7.56
N ALA A 492 27.21 26.70 -6.64
CA ALA A 492 27.21 25.75 -5.53
C ALA A 492 27.67 26.47 -4.26
N LYS A 493 27.29 25.96 -3.08
CA LYS A 493 27.40 26.70 -1.81
C LYS A 493 28.85 26.89 -1.34
N GLU A 494 29.66 25.84 -1.23
CA GLU A 494 31.07 25.96 -0.79
C GLU A 494 32.06 24.98 -1.48
N ALA A 495 31.73 23.68 -1.60
CA ALA A 495 32.73 22.65 -1.91
C ALA A 495 32.63 22.00 -3.31
N SER A 496 31.46 21.89 -3.95
CA SER A 496 31.31 21.08 -5.16
C SER A 496 31.53 21.81 -6.51
N THR A 497 31.90 21.01 -7.52
CA THR A 497 31.84 21.37 -8.95
C THR A 497 30.57 20.77 -9.53
N VAL A 498 29.53 21.60 -9.66
CA VAL A 498 28.32 21.32 -10.41
C VAL A 498 28.56 21.69 -11.87
N GLU A 499 28.06 20.90 -12.82
CA GLU A 499 28.10 21.21 -14.26
C GLU A 499 26.69 21.38 -14.84
N GLN A 500 26.56 22.23 -15.85
CA GLN A 500 25.41 22.32 -16.78
C GLN A 500 25.94 22.19 -18.20
N THR A 501 25.31 21.34 -19.02
CA THR A 501 25.56 21.30 -20.47
C THR A 501 24.46 22.08 -21.20
N ILE A 502 24.83 23.22 -21.78
CA ILE A 502 23.96 24.03 -22.65
C ILE A 502 24.10 23.48 -24.07
N VAL A 503 22.97 23.20 -24.73
CA VAL A 503 22.93 22.69 -26.11
C VAL A 503 22.35 23.75 -27.04
N PHE A 504 23.11 24.13 -28.05
CA PHE A 504 22.68 25.10 -29.06
C PHE A 504 22.09 24.39 -30.27
N TYR A 505 20.97 24.91 -30.75
CA TYR A 505 20.23 24.39 -31.90
C TYR A 505 20.15 25.44 -33.02
N SER A 506 20.06 25.03 -34.28
CA SER A 506 19.79 25.99 -35.36
C SER A 506 18.35 26.54 -35.24
N PRO A 507 18.12 27.85 -35.37
CA PRO A 507 16.79 28.44 -35.36
C PRO A 507 15.84 27.80 -36.39
N ASP A 508 16.36 27.45 -37.58
CA ASP A 508 15.55 27.00 -38.72
C ASP A 508 15.20 25.49 -38.67
N LEU A 509 15.90 24.71 -37.84
CA LEU A 509 15.82 23.24 -37.80
C LEU A 509 15.55 22.68 -36.38
N GLY A 510 15.61 23.52 -35.35
CA GLY A 510 15.25 23.19 -33.98
C GLY A 510 16.03 22.00 -33.41
N LEU A 511 15.35 21.18 -32.60
CA LEU A 511 15.94 20.03 -31.88
C LEU A 511 16.65 18.99 -32.77
N SER A 512 16.39 18.99 -34.08
CA SER A 512 17.09 18.12 -35.05
C SER A 512 18.55 18.53 -35.33
N SER A 513 18.97 19.70 -34.86
CA SER A 513 20.16 20.41 -35.37
C SER A 513 21.10 20.93 -34.26
N VAL A 514 21.80 20.03 -33.57
CA VAL A 514 22.82 20.44 -32.57
C VAL A 514 23.99 21.14 -33.28
N ILE A 515 24.07 22.47 -33.17
CA ILE A 515 25.13 23.30 -33.78
C ILE A 515 26.31 23.53 -32.83
N GLY A 516 26.14 23.28 -31.54
CA GLY A 516 27.20 23.38 -30.55
C GLY A 516 26.76 22.97 -29.15
N LYS A 517 27.73 22.86 -28.24
CA LYS A 517 27.48 22.70 -26.80
C LYS A 517 28.48 23.54 -26.00
N ALA A 518 28.01 24.21 -24.96
CA ALA A 518 28.85 24.83 -23.94
C ALA A 518 28.69 24.06 -22.61
N LYS A 519 29.74 24.07 -21.79
CA LYS A 519 29.65 23.67 -20.38
C LYS A 519 29.84 24.89 -19.49
N GLN A 520 29.03 24.97 -18.44
CA GLN A 520 29.16 25.94 -17.36
C GLN A 520 29.30 25.20 -16.03
N THR A 521 30.11 25.72 -15.12
CA THR A 521 30.43 25.06 -13.85
C THR A 521 30.39 26.02 -12.66
N SER A 522 30.02 25.52 -11.48
CA SER A 522 30.00 26.31 -10.23
C SER A 522 31.39 26.69 -9.71
N LYS A 523 32.43 25.99 -10.18
CA LYS A 523 33.82 26.23 -9.82
C LYS A 523 34.66 26.34 -11.08
N TYR A 524 35.31 27.49 -11.25
CA TYR A 524 36.76 27.56 -11.44
C TYR A 524 37.35 26.46 -12.36
N HIS A 525 36.84 26.23 -13.58
CA HIS A 525 37.37 25.25 -14.57
C HIS A 525 36.98 25.66 -16.03
N PRO A 526 37.62 25.11 -17.10
CA PRO A 526 37.72 25.78 -18.42
C PRO A 526 36.44 25.85 -19.28
N GLN A 527 36.36 26.86 -20.15
CA GLN A 527 35.26 27.04 -21.11
C GLN A 527 35.55 26.37 -22.47
N LEU A 528 34.73 25.37 -22.80
CA LEU A 528 34.74 24.68 -24.08
C LEU A 528 33.80 25.35 -25.09
N VAL A 529 34.32 25.75 -26.26
CA VAL A 529 33.52 25.89 -27.49
C VAL A 529 34.02 24.88 -28.53
N ASN A 530 33.19 23.88 -28.82
CA ASN A 530 33.43 22.80 -29.80
C ASN A 530 34.64 21.85 -29.58
N GLY A 531 34.96 21.52 -28.33
CA GLY A 531 35.19 20.11 -27.95
C GLY A 531 36.62 19.57 -27.71
N LYS A 532 36.85 19.16 -26.45
CA LYS A 532 37.98 18.39 -25.86
C LYS A 532 39.34 19.11 -25.69
N MET A 533 39.99 19.12 -24.51
CA MET A 533 39.64 18.76 -23.11
C MET A 533 40.69 19.32 -22.11
N SER A 534 40.25 19.69 -20.88
CA SER A 534 41.01 19.73 -19.58
C SER A 534 42.23 20.67 -19.43
N ASN A 535 42.57 21.29 -18.30
CA ASN A 535 41.98 21.57 -16.97
C ASN A 535 42.71 22.86 -16.43
N GLY A 536 42.10 23.70 -15.58
CA GLY A 536 42.71 24.97 -15.10
C GLY A 536 41.66 25.98 -14.60
N SER A 537 41.96 26.83 -13.60
CA SER A 537 40.94 27.30 -12.64
C SER A 537 40.84 28.81 -12.31
N SER A 538 39.92 29.54 -12.96
CA SER A 538 39.32 30.86 -12.62
C SER A 538 38.21 31.19 -13.65
N ALA A 539 37.10 31.93 -13.44
CA ALA A 539 36.28 32.33 -12.27
C ALA A 539 36.69 33.49 -11.32
N ALA A 540 35.72 33.89 -10.48
CA ALA A 540 35.39 35.24 -9.94
C ALA A 540 34.52 36.13 -10.87
N HIS A 541 33.74 35.52 -11.78
CA HIS A 541 33.09 36.25 -12.90
C HIS A 541 31.63 35.86 -13.16
N THR A 542 30.86 36.84 -13.63
CA THR A 542 29.54 36.66 -14.27
C THR A 542 29.71 36.01 -15.64
N VAL A 543 28.77 35.15 -16.07
CA VAL A 543 28.87 34.45 -17.36
C VAL A 543 27.88 35.03 -18.38
N GLY A 544 28.33 35.14 -19.64
CA GLY A 544 27.59 35.77 -20.74
C GLY A 544 28.46 35.85 -22.00
N ALA A 545 29.11 34.74 -22.35
CA ALA A 545 30.04 34.67 -23.47
C ALA A 545 29.28 34.66 -24.81
N SER A 546 29.83 35.33 -25.83
CA SER A 546 29.24 35.41 -27.16
C SER A 546 30.30 35.40 -28.24
N VAL A 547 29.92 34.94 -29.44
CA VAL A 547 30.77 34.99 -30.64
C VAL A 547 30.09 35.85 -31.69
N SER A 548 30.75 36.90 -32.12
CA SER A 548 30.32 37.78 -33.21
C SER A 548 31.35 37.78 -34.35
N THR A 549 30.99 38.41 -35.46
CA THR A 549 31.89 38.64 -36.59
C THR A 549 31.99 40.13 -36.87
N GLU A 550 33.21 40.66 -36.93
CA GLU A 550 33.48 42.06 -37.25
C GLU A 550 34.15 42.17 -38.63
N VAL A 551 33.66 43.07 -39.48
CA VAL A 551 34.13 43.26 -40.86
C VAL A 551 35.03 44.49 -40.95
N SER A 552 36.17 44.36 -41.64
CA SER A 552 37.09 45.47 -41.95
C SER A 552 37.60 45.33 -43.39
N GLY A 553 37.14 46.23 -44.26
CA GLY A 553 37.45 46.17 -45.69
C GLY A 553 36.85 44.93 -46.36
N SER A 554 37.70 44.10 -47.00
CA SER A 554 37.32 42.80 -47.58
C SER A 554 37.29 41.65 -46.58
N ASP A 555 37.82 41.86 -45.37
CA ASP A 555 38.13 40.80 -44.42
C ASP A 555 37.21 40.86 -43.20
N THR A 556 37.05 39.71 -42.54
CA THR A 556 36.23 39.55 -41.34
C THR A 556 37.05 38.82 -40.29
N ARG A 557 36.83 39.16 -39.02
CA ARG A 557 37.37 38.44 -37.85
C ARG A 557 36.24 37.89 -36.99
N ALA A 558 36.49 36.77 -36.34
CA ALA A 558 35.62 36.29 -35.26
C ALA A 558 36.05 36.97 -33.94
N LYS A 559 35.09 37.32 -33.11
CA LYS A 559 35.30 37.95 -31.80
C LYS A 559 34.56 37.16 -30.75
N TRP A 560 35.32 36.64 -29.77
CA TRP A 560 34.80 35.90 -28.63
C TRP A 560 34.85 36.80 -27.40
N THR A 561 33.71 37.37 -27.02
CA THR A 561 33.55 38.01 -25.71
C THR A 561 33.37 36.91 -24.67
N THR A 562 34.27 36.81 -23.68
CA THR A 562 34.32 35.61 -22.80
C THR A 562 33.69 35.80 -21.41
N GLN A 563 33.57 37.06 -20.96
CA GLN A 563 33.24 37.45 -19.56
C GLN A 563 34.22 36.92 -18.50
N ILE A 564 35.38 36.41 -18.87
CA ILE A 564 36.52 36.24 -17.95
C ILE A 564 37.04 37.65 -17.59
N GLN A 565 37.36 38.01 -16.34
CA GLN A 565 38.01 39.31 -16.11
C GLN A 565 39.38 39.32 -16.78
N TYR A 566 39.74 40.44 -17.38
CA TYR A 566 41.09 40.67 -17.88
C TYR A 566 42.07 40.99 -16.73
N SER A 567 43.25 40.37 -16.76
CA SER A 567 44.43 40.78 -16.00
C SER A 567 45.70 40.46 -16.80
N ASP A 568 46.65 41.39 -16.87
CA ASP A 568 47.89 41.27 -17.66
C ASP A 568 48.79 40.09 -17.25
N THR A 569 48.54 39.49 -16.08
CA THR A 569 49.27 38.33 -15.53
C THR A 569 48.62 36.98 -15.81
N GLN A 570 47.45 36.94 -16.46
CA GLN A 570 46.76 35.68 -16.77
C GLN A 570 47.44 34.91 -17.91
N LEU A 571 47.55 33.59 -17.75
CA LEU A 571 47.87 32.67 -18.84
C LEU A 571 46.56 32.20 -19.48
N ILE A 572 46.38 32.47 -20.77
CA ILE A 572 45.16 32.15 -21.53
C ILE A 572 45.52 31.16 -22.63
N PHE A 573 45.09 29.91 -22.50
CA PHE A 573 45.20 28.92 -23.57
C PHE A 573 44.09 29.12 -24.60
N LEU A 574 44.46 29.16 -25.87
CA LEU A 574 43.54 29.31 -27.01
C LEU A 574 43.72 28.13 -27.98
N ALA A 575 42.63 27.58 -28.48
CA ALA A 575 42.60 26.58 -29.55
C ALA A 575 41.48 26.90 -30.56
N LEU A 576 41.77 27.83 -31.46
CA LEU A 576 40.80 28.49 -32.36
C LEU A 576 40.80 27.86 -33.76
N LYS A 577 39.62 27.74 -34.40
CA LYS A 577 39.49 27.22 -35.77
C LYS A 577 38.37 27.91 -36.57
N ILE A 578 38.76 28.62 -37.63
CA ILE A 578 37.89 29.39 -38.53
C ILE A 578 38.09 28.90 -39.97
N ASN A 579 37.02 28.53 -40.65
CA ASN A 579 37.03 28.40 -42.11
C ASN A 579 36.75 29.77 -42.74
N HIS A 580 37.45 30.10 -43.81
CA HIS A 580 37.30 31.35 -44.56
C HIS A 580 37.52 31.08 -46.05
N ASN A 581 37.33 32.10 -46.91
CA ASN A 581 37.27 31.89 -48.36
C ASN A 581 38.54 31.29 -49.03
N LEU A 582 39.67 31.20 -48.33
CA LEU A 582 40.92 30.63 -48.85
C LEU A 582 41.38 29.36 -48.10
N GLY A 583 40.60 28.86 -47.13
CA GLY A 583 40.94 27.65 -46.37
C GLY A 583 40.52 27.69 -44.91
N THR A 584 41.31 27.04 -44.05
CA THR A 584 41.10 27.03 -42.59
C THR A 584 42.25 27.75 -41.91
N TRP A 585 41.95 28.82 -41.19
CA TRP A 585 42.86 29.37 -40.19
C TRP A 585 42.65 28.63 -38.87
N PHE A 586 43.73 28.20 -38.23
CA PHE A 586 43.70 27.66 -36.88
C PHE A 586 44.89 28.19 -36.08
N TRP A 587 44.70 28.35 -34.76
CA TRP A 587 45.75 28.79 -33.86
C TRP A 587 45.62 28.11 -32.50
N LEU A 588 46.71 27.55 -32.02
CA LEU A 588 46.85 26.81 -30.78
C LEU A 588 48.04 27.38 -30.01
N GLY A 589 47.86 27.80 -28.77
CA GLY A 589 48.92 28.41 -27.98
C GLY A 589 48.47 28.96 -26.64
N VAL A 590 49.37 29.65 -25.96
CA VAL A 590 49.10 30.35 -24.68
C VAL A 590 49.47 31.82 -24.83
N VAL A 591 48.59 32.72 -24.39
CA VAL A 591 48.82 34.17 -24.37
C VAL A 591 48.93 34.65 -22.93
N ALA A 592 49.84 35.59 -22.65
CA ALA A 592 49.89 36.33 -21.39
C ALA A 592 50.23 37.80 -21.68
N GLY A 593 49.31 38.71 -21.33
CA GLY A 593 49.38 40.11 -21.74
C GLY A 593 49.49 40.24 -23.26
N ASP A 594 50.55 40.92 -23.72
CA ASP A 594 50.87 41.12 -25.14
C ASP A 594 51.58 39.91 -25.82
N LYS A 595 51.93 38.86 -25.06
CA LYS A 595 52.83 37.79 -25.56
C LYS A 595 52.10 36.50 -25.86
N ALA A 596 52.08 36.13 -27.13
CA ALA A 596 51.54 34.87 -27.61
C ALA A 596 52.65 33.81 -27.82
N MET A 597 52.61 32.72 -27.06
CA MET A 597 53.42 31.51 -27.25
C MET A 597 52.65 30.53 -28.14
N VAL A 598 53.04 30.46 -29.42
CA VAL A 598 52.45 29.53 -30.39
C VAL A 598 52.87 28.09 -30.06
N ILE A 599 51.89 27.18 -30.03
CA ILE A 599 52.09 25.72 -29.96
C ILE A 599 51.87 25.10 -31.36
N SER A 600 50.88 25.58 -32.12
CA SER A 600 50.65 25.21 -33.52
C SER A 600 49.75 26.24 -34.21
N THR A 601 49.94 26.50 -35.50
CA THR A 601 49.12 27.44 -36.27
C THR A 601 49.12 27.10 -37.75
N SER A 602 48.10 27.54 -38.49
CA SER A 602 48.10 27.58 -39.96
C SER A 602 49.01 28.68 -40.53
N ASP A 603 49.26 29.74 -39.76
CA ASP A 603 49.97 30.95 -40.18
C ASP A 603 50.59 31.63 -38.95
N GLU A 604 51.92 31.68 -38.89
CA GLU A 604 52.67 32.29 -37.77
C GLU A 604 52.62 33.83 -37.79
N SER A 605 52.31 34.44 -38.93
CA SER A 605 52.13 35.90 -39.04
C SER A 605 50.75 36.38 -38.54
N LYS A 606 49.85 35.43 -38.24
CA LYS A 606 48.44 35.68 -37.89
C LYS A 606 48.07 35.10 -36.54
N THR A 607 48.58 35.72 -35.48
CA THR A 607 48.17 35.47 -34.09
C THR A 607 46.78 36.05 -33.79
N PRO A 608 46.00 35.46 -32.86
CA PRO A 608 44.84 36.14 -32.28
C PRO A 608 45.28 37.34 -31.43
N VAL A 609 44.34 38.27 -31.22
CA VAL A 609 44.49 39.39 -30.29
C VAL A 609 43.74 39.07 -29.00
N ILE A 610 44.33 39.40 -27.85
CA ILE A 610 43.63 39.50 -26.57
C ILE A 610 43.45 40.98 -26.25
N SER A 611 42.24 41.36 -25.85
CA SER A 611 41.93 42.72 -25.40
C SER A 611 41.13 42.73 -24.10
N ASN A 612 41.17 43.88 -23.42
CA ASN A 612 40.36 44.19 -22.25
C ASN A 612 39.18 45.07 -22.70
N GLU A 613 37.97 44.51 -22.74
CA GLU A 613 36.74 45.28 -22.99
C GLU A 613 35.87 45.27 -21.73
N ASN A 614 35.64 46.46 -21.16
CA ASN A 614 34.83 46.67 -19.94
C ASN A 614 35.28 45.85 -18.71
N GLY A 615 36.57 45.52 -18.61
CA GLY A 615 37.13 44.70 -17.54
C GLY A 615 37.22 43.20 -17.85
N PHE A 616 36.80 42.78 -19.05
CA PHE A 616 36.75 41.37 -19.46
C PHE A 616 37.68 41.05 -20.64
N VAL A 617 38.19 39.82 -20.66
CA VAL A 617 38.93 39.23 -21.78
C VAL A 617 38.00 39.09 -22.98
N VAL A 618 38.43 39.69 -24.08
CA VAL A 618 37.94 39.42 -25.41
C VAL A 618 39.08 38.78 -26.21
N VAL A 619 38.76 37.71 -26.93
CA VAL A 619 39.65 37.12 -27.93
C VAL A 619 39.16 37.56 -29.31
N GLU A 620 40.06 37.99 -30.18
CA GLU A 620 39.74 38.35 -31.56
C GLU A 620 40.64 37.54 -32.50
N SER A 621 40.07 37.02 -33.59
CA SER A 621 40.89 36.43 -34.64
C SER A 621 41.64 37.54 -35.39
N PRO A 622 42.76 37.20 -36.06
CA PRO A 622 43.27 38.04 -37.14
C PRO A 622 42.19 38.24 -38.21
N LEU A 623 42.38 39.25 -39.06
CA LEU A 623 41.51 39.45 -40.23
C LEU A 623 41.74 38.35 -41.27
N LEU A 624 40.63 37.76 -41.72
CA LEU A 624 40.55 36.62 -42.63
C LEU A 624 39.55 36.91 -43.76
N MET A 625 39.81 36.40 -44.96
CA MET A 625 39.03 36.76 -46.15
C MET A 625 37.57 36.29 -46.07
N THR A 626 36.64 37.25 -46.12
CA THR A 626 35.18 37.08 -45.95
C THR A 626 34.54 36.21 -47.04
N PRO A 627 33.48 35.41 -46.75
CA PRO A 627 32.91 35.10 -45.43
C PRO A 627 33.80 34.19 -44.57
N ILE A 628 33.51 34.17 -43.27
CA ILE A 628 34.09 33.23 -42.31
C ILE A 628 33.00 32.38 -41.64
N ASN A 629 33.32 31.14 -41.34
CA ASN A 629 32.51 30.21 -40.56
C ASN A 629 33.34 29.69 -39.38
N VAL A 630 32.87 29.89 -38.16
CA VAL A 630 33.55 29.40 -36.94
C VAL A 630 33.15 27.95 -36.70
N HIS A 631 34.13 27.05 -36.70
CA HIS A 631 33.88 25.62 -36.48
C HIS A 631 34.41 25.11 -35.13
N GLY A 632 35.27 25.87 -34.43
CA GLY A 632 35.52 25.67 -33.01
C GLY A 632 36.49 26.67 -32.37
N GLY A 633 36.57 26.66 -31.03
CA GLY A 633 37.39 27.61 -30.27
C GLY A 633 37.41 27.31 -28.76
N GLU A 634 38.40 26.57 -28.27
CA GLU A 634 38.57 26.42 -26.81
C GLU A 634 39.32 27.62 -26.22
N ILE A 635 38.85 28.14 -25.09
CA ILE A 635 39.47 29.25 -24.36
C ILE A 635 39.54 28.86 -22.88
N ARG A 636 40.76 28.79 -22.33
CA ARG A 636 41.00 28.44 -20.93
C ARG A 636 41.85 29.49 -20.25
N LEU A 637 41.55 29.78 -18.98
CA LEU A 637 42.55 30.26 -18.05
C LEU A 637 43.38 29.06 -17.57
N LEU A 638 44.69 29.27 -17.41
CA LEU A 638 45.65 28.31 -16.84
C LEU A 638 46.13 28.78 -15.46
#